data_AF-A0A845XNB9-F1
#
_entry.id   AF-A0A845XNB9-F1
#
_cell.length_a   1.000
_cell.length_b   1.000
_cell.length_c   1.000
_cell.angle_alpha   90.00
_cell.angle_beta   90.00
_cell.angle_gamma   90.00
#
_symmetry.space_group_name_H-M   'P 1'
#
loop_
_entity.id
_entity.type
_entity.pdbx_description
1 polymer ?
#
loop_
_entity_poly.entity_id
_entity_poly.type
_entity_poly.pdbx_seq_one_letter_code
_entity_poly.pdbx_strand_id
1 'polypeptide(L)' 'MSESDRILYLGVTVDTFESFFQEKFSQEAVKVYQVKLLIYSNSTTCEVQISGF' A
#
# COMPACT_ATOMS: atom_id res chain seq x y z
N MET A 1 -3.40 23.78 11.22
CA MET A 1 -3.67 23.74 9.77
C MET A 1 -3.72 22.27 9.36
N SER A 2 -4.81 21.79 8.79
CA SER A 2 -4.86 20.43 8.22
C SER A 2 -4.39 20.50 6.77
N GLU A 3 -3.45 19.63 6.40
CA GLU A 3 -2.95 19.53 5.03
C GLU A 3 -3.86 18.60 4.22
N SER A 4 -5.12 19.01 4.05
CA SER A 4 -6.19 18.17 3.50
C SER A 4 -5.92 17.70 2.06
N ASP A 5 -5.05 18.39 1.32
CA ASP A 5 -4.63 18.02 -0.03
C ASP A 5 -3.58 16.90 -0.05
N ARG A 6 -3.00 16.53 1.11
CA ARG A 6 -2.01 15.45 1.19
C ARG A 6 -2.69 14.09 1.23
N ILE A 7 -2.30 13.25 0.29
CA ILE A 7 -2.77 11.86 0.22
C ILE A 7 -1.89 11.00 1.13
N LEU A 8 -2.51 10.33 2.10
CA LEU A 8 -1.84 9.38 2.98
C LEU A 8 -1.73 8.01 2.28
N TYR A 9 -0.52 7.47 2.24
CA TYR A 9 -0.24 6.11 1.78
C TYR A 9 0.31 5.26 2.93
N LEU A 10 -0.14 4.01 3.02
CA LEU A 10 0.47 3.00 3.87
C LEU A 10 1.62 2.34 3.11
N GLY A 11 2.84 2.59 3.55
CA GLY A 11 4.04 1.94 3.01
C GLY A 11 4.12 0.48 3.43
N VAL A 12 4.23 -0.42 2.47
CA VAL A 12 4.38 -1.87 2.69
C VAL A 12 5.48 -2.43 1.81
N THR A 13 6.20 -3.44 2.30
CA THR A 13 7.19 -4.12 1.47
C THR A 13 6.53 -5.01 0.43
N VAL A 14 7.22 -5.28 -0.68
CA VAL A 14 6.81 -6.27 -1.69
C VAL A 14 6.50 -7.62 -1.02
N ASP A 15 7.38 -8.12 -0.16
CA ASP A 15 7.19 -9.40 0.55
C ASP A 15 5.89 -9.42 1.38
N THR A 16 5.56 -8.31 2.04
CA THR A 16 4.32 -8.18 2.82
C THR A 16 3.11 -8.12 1.90
N PHE A 17 3.24 -7.45 0.76
CA PHE A 17 2.16 -7.34 -0.21
C PHE A 17 1.84 -8.70 -0.87
N GLU A 18 2.87 -9.44 -1.27
CA GLU A 18 2.75 -10.73 -1.96
C GLU A 18 2.36 -11.89 -1.03
N SER A 19 2.45 -11.71 0.29
CA SER A 19 1.97 -12.69 1.29
C SER A 19 0.67 -12.22 1.95
N PHE A 20 0.75 -11.30 2.91
CA PHE A 20 -0.37 -10.89 3.76
C PHE A 20 -1.49 -10.17 3.00
N PHE A 21 -1.17 -9.32 2.01
CA PHE A 21 -2.18 -8.60 1.24
C PHE A 21 -2.77 -9.40 0.08
N GLN A 22 -2.30 -10.62 -0.17
CA GLN A 22 -2.97 -11.56 -1.09
C GLN A 22 -4.13 -12.30 -0.42
N GLU A 23 -4.19 -12.29 0.92
CA GLU A 23 -5.29 -12.89 1.66
C GLU A 23 -6.60 -12.14 1.42
N LYS A 24 -7.69 -12.90 1.21
CA LYS A 24 -9.01 -12.33 0.87
C LYS A 24 -9.48 -11.29 1.88
N PHE A 25 -9.28 -11.54 3.18
CA PHE A 25 -9.65 -10.60 4.22
C PHE A 25 -8.91 -9.26 4.07
N SER A 26 -7.60 -9.31 3.87
CA SER A 26 -6.76 -8.12 3.72
C SER A 26 -7.14 -7.33 2.47
N GLN A 27 -7.39 -8.00 1.34
CA GLN A 27 -7.84 -7.35 0.10
C GLN A 27 -9.18 -6.63 0.28
N GLU A 28 -10.15 -7.30 0.93
CA GLU A 28 -11.46 -6.70 1.15
C GLU A 28 -11.40 -5.53 2.15
N ALA A 29 -10.57 -5.62 3.19
CA ALA A 29 -10.34 -4.51 4.11
C ALA A 29 -9.74 -3.28 3.38
N VAL A 30 -8.73 -3.48 2.54
CA VAL A 30 -8.10 -2.39 1.75
C VAL A 30 -9.13 -1.69 0.86
N LYS A 31 -9.99 -2.46 0.18
CA LYS A 31 -11.06 -1.92 -0.67
C LYS A 31 -12.12 -1.15 0.14
N VAL A 32 -12.65 -1.77 1.20
CA VAL A 32 -13.72 -1.19 2.02
C VAL A 32 -13.29 0.12 2.67
N TYR A 33 -12.05 0.18 3.17
CA TYR A 33 -11.52 1.36 3.84
C TYR A 33 -10.73 2.31 2.93
N GLN A 34 -10.70 2.04 1.61
CA GLN A 34 -10.01 2.86 0.61
C GLN A 34 -8.54 3.16 0.97
N VAL A 35 -7.87 2.16 1.56
CA VAL A 35 -6.48 2.32 1.99
C VAL A 35 -5.59 2.37 0.76
N LYS A 36 -4.84 3.46 0.60
CA LYS A 36 -3.86 3.59 -0.48
C LYS A 36 -2.54 2.96 -0.05
N LEU A 37 -2.10 1.93 -0.76
CA LEU A 37 -0.84 1.25 -0.49
C LEU A 37 0.28 1.84 -1.35
N LEU A 38 1.44 2.03 -0.74
CA LEU A 38 2.70 2.30 -1.44
C LEU A 38 3.58 1.07 -1.25
N ILE A 39 3.76 0.31 -2.32
CA ILE A 39 4.53 -0.94 -2.27
C ILE A 39 5.97 -0.60 -2.64
N TYR A 40 6.91 -0.99 -1.78
CA TYR A 40 8.33 -0.74 -1.99
C TYR A 40 9.16 -2.01 -1.78
N SER A 41 10.23 -2.15 -2.55
CA SER A 41 11.24 -3.17 -2.28
C SER A 41 12.30 -2.61 -1.33
N ASN A 42 12.74 -3.45 -0.40
CA ASN A 42 13.89 -3.25 0.49
C ASN A 42 15.24 -3.55 -0.21
N SER A 43 15.22 -3.95 -1.49
CA SER A 43 16.43 -3.95 -2.30
C SER A 43 16.93 -2.52 -2.48
N THR A 44 18.25 -2.33 -2.50
CA THR A 44 18.99 -1.04 -2.52
C THR A 44 18.59 -0.07 -3.65
N THR A 45 17.61 -0.43 -4.47
CA THR A 45 17.09 0.31 -5.61
C THR A 45 15.57 0.39 -5.48
N CYS A 46 15.07 1.53 -4.98
CA CYS A 46 13.64 1.75 -4.77
C CYS A 46 12.88 1.92 -6.10
N GLU A 47 12.18 0.89 -6.57
CA GLU A 47 11.08 1.05 -7.52
C GLU A 47 9.78 1.18 -6.73
N VAL A 48 9.15 2.36 -6.77
CA VAL A 48 7.88 2.63 -6.10
C VAL A 48 6.76 2.29 -7.06
N GLN A 49 5.99 1.23 -6.75
CA GLN A 49 4.78 0.90 -7.48
C GLN A 49 3.56 1.46 -6.73
N ILE A 50 2.84 2.38 -7.39
CA ILE A 50 1.56 2.90 -6.88
C ILE A 50 0.48 1.95 -7.40
N SER A 51 -0.05 1.10 -6.53
CA SER A 51 -1.14 0.21 -6.89
C SER A 51 -2.44 1.02 -6.95
N GLY A 52 -2.97 1.20 -8.17
CA GLY A 52 -4.31 1.74 -8.38
C GLY A 52 -5.35 0.64 -8.17
N PHE A 53 -6.09 0.72 -7.07
CA PHE A 53 -7.31 -0.05 -6.86
C PHE A 53 -8.53 0.75 -7.30
#